data_AF-A0A545SKY8-F1
#
_entry.id   AF-A0A545SKY8-F1
#
_cell.length_a   1.000
_cell.length_b   1.000
_cell.length_c   1.000
_cell.angle_alpha   90.00
_cell.angle_beta   90.00
_cell.angle_gamma   90.00
#
_symmetry.space_group_name_H-M   'P 1'
#
loop_
_entity.id
_entity.type
_entity.pdbx_description
1 polymer ?
#
loop_
_entity_poly.entity_id
_entity_poly.type
_entity_poly.pdbx_seq_one_letter_code
_entity_poly.pdbx_strand_id
1 'polypeptide(L)'
;MVTHENEMDEEPVPVDDPDSDEEEEIDVGCIEYDFYVTLFYRILAPGIPASINTNTPDSTGRIVVSWGAPGGNIHDYQLEESRNGGAYANVYTGTSRTKTLTNRNQGSTYRYRVRASAGSHGIYKYGGWRTSSSVSVPTAPPAVGSRVIYIHTDLLGSPVAESNEQGEIEQ
;
A
#
# COMPACT_ATOMS: atom_id res chain seq x y z
N MET A 1 -4.59 -93.30 -19.99
CA MET A 1 -5.20 -92.43 -18.95
C MET A 1 -4.22 -92.32 -17.80
N VAL A 2 -4.10 -91.13 -17.20
CA VAL A 2 -3.65 -90.85 -15.81
C VAL A 2 -2.48 -91.67 -15.24
N THR A 3 -1.30 -91.05 -15.28
CA THR A 3 -0.20 -91.01 -14.29
C THR A 3 -0.25 -91.89 -13.03
N HIS A 4 0.82 -92.65 -12.81
CA HIS A 4 1.48 -93.16 -11.57
C HIS A 4 2.97 -93.37 -11.99
N GLU A 5 4.07 -93.22 -11.24
CA GLU A 5 4.48 -92.68 -9.91
C GLU A 5 5.95 -92.14 -10.11
N ASN A 6 6.43 -91.06 -9.50
CA ASN A 6 7.00 -90.83 -8.15
C ASN A 6 8.44 -91.36 -7.90
N GLU A 7 9.14 -90.76 -6.93
CA GLU A 7 10.48 -91.10 -6.37
C GLU A 7 11.75 -90.85 -7.25
N MET A 8 12.46 -89.76 -6.93
CA MET A 8 13.90 -89.81 -6.59
C MET A 8 14.06 -89.16 -5.23
N ASP A 9 14.86 -89.75 -4.35
CA ASP A 9 14.93 -89.45 -2.91
C ASP A 9 16.38 -89.14 -2.47
N GLU A 10 16.54 -88.77 -1.19
CA GLU A 10 17.79 -88.41 -0.48
C GLU A 10 18.40 -87.02 -0.86
N GLU A 11 18.43 -85.99 0.01
CA GLU A 11 19.05 -85.81 1.35
C GLU A 11 20.53 -85.32 1.28
N PRO A 12 21.06 -84.61 2.30
CA PRO A 12 20.51 -83.51 3.12
C PRO A 12 21.33 -82.21 2.80
N VAL A 13 21.56 -81.15 3.59
CA VAL A 13 21.39 -80.70 5.01
C VAL A 13 21.05 -79.19 5.02
N PRO A 14 20.57 -78.58 6.13
CA PRO A 14 20.61 -77.13 6.31
C PRO A 14 22.04 -76.63 6.55
N VAL A 15 22.40 -75.50 5.93
CA VAL A 15 23.53 -74.66 6.37
C VAL A 15 23.01 -73.60 7.34
N ASP A 16 23.15 -73.88 8.63
CA ASP A 16 23.28 -72.81 9.62
C ASP A 16 24.66 -72.17 9.39
N ASP A 17 24.69 -70.93 8.90
CA ASP A 17 25.90 -70.10 8.83
C ASP A 17 25.80 -69.02 9.92
N PRO A 18 26.59 -69.12 11.01
CA PRO A 18 26.44 -68.26 12.18
C PRO A 18 27.32 -67.00 12.14
N ASP A 19 26.67 -65.87 12.49
CA ASP A 19 27.21 -64.52 12.74
C ASP A 19 27.65 -63.66 11.54
N SER A 20 27.37 -62.35 11.69
CA SER A 20 27.84 -61.18 10.92
C SER A 20 27.34 -61.00 9.46
N ASP A 21 26.75 -59.87 9.07
CA ASP A 21 26.53 -58.59 9.76
C ASP A 21 25.19 -57.92 9.39
N GLU A 22 24.81 -56.90 10.16
CA GLU A 22 23.58 -56.11 10.02
C GLU A 22 23.63 -55.16 8.79
N GLU A 23 22.97 -55.53 7.69
CA GLU A 23 22.51 -54.58 6.67
C GLU A 23 20.99 -54.77 6.48
N GLU A 24 20.21 -53.92 7.17
CA GLU A 24 18.77 -53.80 6.93
C GLU A 24 18.58 -53.15 5.55
N GLU A 25 18.43 -53.96 4.49
CA GLU A 25 18.06 -53.45 3.16
C GLU A 25 16.66 -52.82 3.23
N ILE A 26 16.63 -51.52 3.52
CA ILE A 26 15.45 -50.69 3.46
C ILE A 26 15.00 -50.65 1.99
N ASP A 27 13.97 -51.42 1.65
CA ASP A 27 13.28 -51.28 0.38
C ASP A 27 12.59 -49.90 0.35
N VAL A 28 13.31 -48.88 -0.13
CA VAL A 28 12.77 -47.53 -0.41
C VAL A 28 11.95 -47.55 -1.72
N GLY A 29 11.21 -48.65 -1.92
CA GLY A 29 10.36 -48.94 -3.07
C GLY A 29 9.21 -47.96 -3.17
N CYS A 30 9.38 -46.97 -4.03
CA CYS A 30 8.35 -46.00 -4.41
C CYS A 30 7.72 -45.26 -3.21
N ILE A 31 8.50 -44.38 -2.56
CA ILE A 31 7.88 -43.16 -2.02
C ILE A 31 7.07 -42.50 -3.15
N GLU A 32 5.78 -42.28 -2.93
CA GLU A 32 5.00 -41.47 -3.85
C GLU A 32 5.65 -40.08 -3.89
N TYR A 33 6.22 -39.71 -5.04
CA TYR A 33 6.56 -38.32 -5.35
C TYR A 33 5.26 -37.55 -5.62
N ASP A 34 4.39 -37.51 -4.61
CA ASP A 34 3.29 -36.57 -4.50
C ASP A 34 3.89 -35.20 -4.19
N PHE A 35 4.64 -34.69 -5.18
CA PHE A 35 5.42 -33.46 -5.17
C PHE A 35 4.49 -32.24 -5.28
N TYR A 36 3.39 -32.28 -4.52
CA TYR A 36 2.84 -31.09 -3.91
C TYR A 36 3.86 -30.52 -2.94
N VAL A 37 4.88 -29.86 -3.52
CA VAL A 37 5.49 -28.68 -2.93
C VAL A 37 4.39 -27.62 -2.87
N THR A 38 3.50 -27.83 -1.90
CA THR A 38 2.69 -26.81 -1.27
C THR A 38 3.68 -25.90 -0.59
N LEU A 39 4.22 -24.98 -1.40
CA LEU A 39 5.09 -23.92 -0.96
C LEU A 39 4.24 -23.05 -0.03
N PHE A 40 4.21 -23.39 1.26
CA PHE A 40 3.58 -22.63 2.34
C PHE A 40 4.39 -21.36 2.57
N TYR A 41 4.39 -20.50 1.55
CA TYR A 41 5.10 -19.24 1.47
C TYR A 41 4.51 -18.34 2.55
N ARG A 42 5.12 -18.37 3.75
CA ARG A 42 4.64 -17.66 4.95
C ARG A 42 4.84 -16.17 4.78
N ILE A 43 3.92 -15.55 4.03
CA ILE A 43 3.78 -14.10 3.98
C ILE A 43 3.40 -13.65 5.40
N LEU A 44 4.38 -13.06 6.09
CA LEU A 44 4.13 -12.30 7.30
C LEU A 44 3.47 -10.98 6.92
N ALA A 45 2.55 -10.49 7.74
CA ALA A 45 2.06 -9.12 7.59
C ALA A 45 3.23 -8.14 7.80
N PRO A 46 3.36 -7.10 6.97
CA PRO A 46 4.41 -6.11 7.15
C PRO A 46 4.16 -5.28 8.40
N GLY A 47 5.21 -4.64 8.90
CA GLY A 47 5.10 -3.72 10.04
C GLY A 47 4.21 -2.51 9.75
N ILE A 48 3.92 -1.75 10.80
CA ILE A 48 3.30 -0.43 10.67
C ILE A 48 4.33 0.53 10.04
N PRO A 49 3.99 1.31 8.99
CA PRO A 49 4.90 2.29 8.39
C PRO A 49 5.53 3.22 9.44
N ALA A 50 6.84 3.48 9.37
CA ALA A 50 7.57 4.10 10.47
C ALA A 50 7.12 5.54 10.80
N SER A 51 6.73 6.31 9.79
CA SER A 51 6.24 7.69 9.90
C SER A 51 5.19 7.98 8.83
N ILE A 52 4.38 9.03 9.04
CA ILE A 52 3.57 9.65 7.98
C ILE A 52 3.56 11.16 8.23
N ASN A 53 3.86 11.94 7.20
CA ASN A 53 4.04 13.39 7.27
C ASN A 53 3.24 14.07 6.16
N THR A 54 2.86 15.32 6.39
CA THR A 54 2.19 16.20 5.42
C THR A 54 2.89 17.56 5.41
N ASN A 55 2.94 18.25 4.27
CA ASN A 55 3.24 19.68 4.26
C ASN A 55 2.09 20.49 4.88
N THR A 56 2.35 21.75 5.19
CA THR A 56 1.30 22.77 5.29
C THR A 56 0.82 23.13 3.88
N PRO A 57 -0.47 22.96 3.55
CA PRO A 57 -1.02 23.35 2.25
C PRO A 57 -1.30 24.85 2.17
N ASP A 58 -1.28 25.35 0.94
CA ASP A 58 -1.84 26.64 0.55
C ASP A 58 -3.34 26.52 0.21
N SER A 59 -3.97 27.63 -0.21
CA SER A 59 -5.38 27.67 -0.62
C SER A 59 -5.67 26.96 -1.95
N THR A 60 -4.65 26.43 -2.67
CA THR A 60 -4.87 25.54 -3.83
C THR A 60 -5.22 24.11 -3.40
N GLY A 61 -5.07 23.80 -2.10
CA GLY A 61 -5.36 22.46 -1.59
C GLY A 61 -4.36 21.42 -2.07
N ARG A 62 -3.08 21.79 -2.20
CA ARG A 62 -1.98 20.90 -2.55
C ARG A 62 -1.36 20.29 -1.29
N ILE A 63 -1.71 19.03 -1.01
CA ILE A 63 -1.15 18.23 0.09
C ILE A 63 -0.21 17.16 -0.49
N VAL A 64 1.05 17.20 -0.08
CA VAL A 64 2.05 16.16 -0.30
C VAL A 64 2.12 15.31 0.97
N VAL A 65 1.73 14.04 0.87
CA VAL A 65 1.81 13.06 1.94
C VAL A 65 3.02 12.15 1.70
N SER A 66 3.87 11.95 2.71
CA SER A 66 5.03 11.05 2.62
C SER A 66 5.12 10.14 3.85
N TRP A 67 5.73 8.96 3.72
CA TRP A 67 5.78 7.97 4.79
C TRP A 67 7.07 7.15 4.84
N GLY A 68 7.47 6.77 6.05
CA GLY A 68 8.58 5.86 6.29
C GLY A 68 8.22 4.43 5.90
N ALA A 69 9.19 3.66 5.41
CA ALA A 69 8.98 2.23 5.21
C ALA A 69 8.78 1.52 6.57
N PRO A 70 7.92 0.50 6.66
CA PRO A 70 7.90 -0.44 7.78
C PRO A 70 9.04 -1.46 7.67
N GLY A 71 9.18 -2.31 8.70
CA GLY A 71 9.93 -3.56 8.58
C GLY A 71 9.12 -4.66 7.85
N GLY A 72 9.83 -5.65 7.29
CA GLY A 72 9.27 -6.74 6.51
C GLY A 72 9.50 -6.60 5.00
N ASN A 73 9.06 -7.59 4.22
CA ASN A 73 9.09 -7.54 2.76
C ASN A 73 7.81 -6.85 2.25
N ILE A 74 7.95 -5.84 1.39
CA ILE A 74 6.87 -4.91 1.03
C ILE A 74 6.54 -5.01 -0.46
N HIS A 75 5.28 -5.27 -0.76
CA HIS A 75 4.74 -5.26 -2.12
C HIS A 75 4.28 -3.85 -2.51
N ASP A 76 3.40 -3.25 -1.71
CA ASP A 76 2.89 -1.89 -1.95
C ASP A 76 2.49 -1.18 -0.64
N TYR A 77 2.07 0.08 -0.80
CA TYR A 77 1.44 0.90 0.22
C TYR A 77 0.02 1.27 -0.20
N GLN A 78 -0.91 1.22 0.74
CA GLN A 78 -2.25 1.76 0.60
C GLN A 78 -2.37 3.03 1.46
N LEU A 79 -2.70 4.16 0.84
CA LEU A 79 -3.00 5.44 1.50
C LEU A 79 -4.50 5.72 1.46
N GLU A 80 -5.06 6.14 2.58
CA GLU A 80 -6.45 6.57 2.70
C GLU A 80 -6.56 7.98 3.30
N GLU A 81 -7.57 8.72 2.83
CA GLU A 81 -7.90 10.08 3.21
C GLU A 81 -9.26 10.10 3.94
N SER A 82 -9.32 10.77 5.09
CA SER A 82 -10.56 11.20 5.74
C SER A 82 -10.66 12.73 5.61
N ARG A 83 -11.85 13.23 5.29
CA ARG A 83 -12.18 14.66 5.24
C ARG A 83 -13.18 14.99 6.36
N ASN A 84 -12.91 16.07 7.10
CA ASN A 84 -13.75 16.61 8.17
C ASN A 84 -14.19 15.56 9.22
N GLY A 85 -13.36 14.54 9.48
CA GLY A 85 -13.66 13.45 10.41
C GLY A 85 -14.57 12.34 9.86
N GLY A 86 -14.96 12.40 8.59
CA GLY A 86 -15.74 11.36 7.91
C GLY A 86 -14.95 10.06 7.67
N ALA A 87 -15.58 9.11 6.97
CA ALA A 87 -14.97 7.83 6.62
C ALA A 87 -13.66 8.01 5.83
N TYR A 88 -12.75 7.03 5.98
CA TYR A 88 -11.53 6.95 5.18
C TYR A 88 -11.81 6.34 3.81
N ALA A 89 -11.31 6.96 2.74
CA ALA A 89 -11.39 6.48 1.36
C ALA A 89 -9.98 6.34 0.75
N ASN A 90 -9.76 5.34 -0.10
CA ASN A 90 -8.46 5.13 -0.74
C ASN A 90 -8.14 6.21 -1.78
N VAL A 91 -6.93 6.77 -1.70
CA VAL A 91 -6.43 7.84 -2.59
C VAL A 91 -5.10 7.51 -3.27
N TYR A 92 -4.44 6.42 -2.86
CA TYR A 92 -3.28 5.84 -3.54
C TYR A 92 -3.08 4.38 -3.15
N THR A 93 -2.69 3.56 -4.12
CA THR A 93 -2.13 2.23 -3.91
C THR A 93 -0.92 2.07 -4.82
N GLY A 94 0.21 1.57 -4.32
CA GLY A 94 1.43 1.31 -5.09
C GLY A 94 2.72 1.46 -4.30
N THR A 95 3.86 1.36 -4.99
CA THR A 95 5.20 1.24 -4.37
C THR A 95 5.84 2.55 -3.89
N SER A 96 5.29 3.71 -4.28
CA SER A 96 5.82 5.01 -3.85
C SER A 96 5.66 5.21 -2.35
N ARG A 97 6.60 5.95 -1.74
CA ARG A 97 6.51 6.43 -0.35
C ARG A 97 6.10 7.91 -0.24
N THR A 98 5.62 8.48 -1.34
CA THR A 98 5.11 9.86 -1.42
C THR A 98 3.96 9.95 -2.43
N LYS A 99 2.97 10.78 -2.11
CA LYS A 99 1.79 11.06 -2.93
C LYS A 99 1.43 12.53 -2.83
N THR A 100 1.45 13.25 -3.95
CA THR A 100 0.82 14.56 -4.08
C THR A 100 -0.68 14.38 -4.34
N LEU A 101 -1.48 15.13 -3.62
CA LEU A 101 -2.92 15.26 -3.74
C LEU A 101 -3.23 16.74 -3.99
N THR A 102 -3.96 17.03 -5.06
CA THR A 102 -4.34 18.39 -5.46
C THR A 102 -5.84 18.61 -5.25
N ASN A 103 -6.27 19.87 -5.37
CA ASN A 103 -7.68 20.27 -5.33
C ASN A 103 -8.38 19.77 -4.06
N ARG A 104 -7.67 19.72 -2.93
CA ARG A 104 -8.29 19.53 -1.62
C ARG A 104 -9.12 20.77 -1.29
N ASN A 105 -10.30 20.58 -0.71
CA ASN A 105 -11.26 21.67 -0.56
C ASN A 105 -10.80 22.66 0.52
N GLN A 106 -10.84 23.94 0.20
CA GLN A 106 -10.63 25.05 1.13
C GLN A 106 -11.54 24.94 2.36
N GLY A 107 -11.03 25.41 3.51
CA GLY A 107 -11.75 25.36 4.80
C GLY A 107 -12.00 23.94 5.32
N SER A 108 -11.48 22.90 4.67
CA SER A 108 -11.65 21.50 5.08
C SER A 108 -10.40 20.97 5.79
N THR A 109 -10.63 20.15 6.81
CA THR A 109 -9.61 19.42 7.54
C THR A 109 -9.47 18.02 6.97
N TYR A 110 -8.24 17.59 6.73
CA TYR A 110 -7.91 16.27 6.19
C TYR A 110 -7.06 15.48 7.18
N ARG A 111 -7.21 14.16 7.17
CA ARG A 111 -6.38 13.23 7.95
C ARG A 111 -6.08 12.00 7.13
N TYR A 112 -4.83 11.56 7.15
CA TYR A 112 -4.34 10.47 6.33
C TYR A 112 -4.00 9.25 7.17
N ARG A 113 -4.19 8.06 6.61
CA ARG A 113 -3.62 6.82 7.15
C ARG A 113 -2.99 5.98 6.06
N VAL A 114 -1.85 5.37 6.37
CA VAL A 114 -1.09 4.52 5.45
C VAL A 114 -0.80 3.16 6.09
N ARG A 115 -0.91 2.09 5.31
CA ARG A 115 -0.41 0.75 5.65
C ARG A 115 0.36 0.19 4.47
N ALA A 116 1.21 -0.79 4.73
CA ALA A 116 1.85 -1.58 3.69
C ALA A 116 1.09 -2.89 3.45
N SER A 117 1.30 -3.50 2.29
CA SER A 117 1.05 -4.92 2.05
C SER A 117 2.36 -5.67 1.84
N ALA A 118 2.37 -6.94 2.24
CA ALA A 118 3.34 -7.94 1.80
C ALA A 118 2.57 -8.91 0.87
N GLY A 119 3.17 -9.30 -0.25
CA GLY A 119 2.46 -10.03 -1.28
C GLY A 119 3.38 -10.85 -2.18
N SER A 120 2.92 -12.04 -2.57
CA SER A 120 3.59 -12.92 -3.51
C SER A 120 2.61 -13.95 -4.06
N HIS A 121 2.74 -14.32 -5.33
CA HIS A 121 1.91 -15.36 -5.99
C HIS A 121 0.39 -15.16 -5.79
N GLY A 122 -0.09 -13.90 -5.81
CA GLY A 122 -1.50 -13.54 -5.62
C GLY A 122 -2.02 -13.55 -4.18
N ILE A 123 -1.22 -14.00 -3.21
CA ILE A 123 -1.55 -13.96 -1.78
C ILE A 123 -1.02 -12.65 -1.19
N TYR A 124 -1.85 -11.95 -0.40
CA TYR A 124 -1.49 -10.67 0.22
C TYR A 124 -1.81 -10.65 1.72
N LYS A 125 -0.99 -9.94 2.49
CA LYS A 125 -1.20 -9.63 3.92
C LYS A 125 -0.97 -8.14 4.16
N TYR A 126 -1.86 -7.51 4.93
CA TYR A 126 -1.78 -6.08 5.22
C TYR A 126 -1.22 -5.82 6.62
N GLY A 127 -0.35 -4.82 6.73
CA GLY A 127 0.14 -4.31 8.01
C GLY A 127 -0.88 -3.41 8.70
N GLY A 128 -0.55 -3.00 9.93
CA GLY A 128 -1.34 -2.02 10.67
C GLY A 128 -1.23 -0.61 10.08
N TRP A 129 -2.25 0.21 10.33
CA TRP A 129 -2.30 1.61 9.89
C TRP A 129 -1.41 2.51 10.76
N ARG A 130 -0.62 3.40 10.12
CA ARG A 130 -0.15 4.63 10.74
C ARG A 130 -1.01 5.80 10.28
N THR A 131 -1.50 6.60 11.22
CA THR A 131 -2.34 7.78 10.97
C THR A 131 -1.58 9.07 11.21
N SER A 132 -1.83 10.12 10.41
CA SER A 132 -1.22 11.44 10.53
C SER A 132 -1.86 12.29 11.64
N SER A 133 -1.24 13.44 11.91
CA SER A 133 -1.94 14.62 12.44
C SER A 133 -3.00 15.10 11.44
N SER A 134 -3.98 15.86 11.91
CA SER A 134 -4.90 16.58 11.01
C SER A 134 -4.16 17.73 10.31
N VAL A 135 -4.51 17.99 9.05
CA VAL A 135 -3.98 19.09 8.24
C VAL A 135 -5.13 19.85 7.59
N SER A 136 -5.16 21.17 7.74
CA SER A 136 -6.27 22.01 7.27
C SER A 136 -5.87 22.80 6.03
N VAL A 137 -6.73 22.80 5.01
CA VAL A 137 -6.56 23.65 3.82
C VAL A 137 -7.10 25.05 4.16
N PRO A 138 -6.28 26.12 4.11
CA PRO A 138 -6.78 27.46 4.37
C PRO A 138 -7.81 27.87 3.31
N THR A 139 -8.76 28.71 3.69
CA THR A 139 -9.58 29.45 2.71
C THR A 139 -8.68 30.38 1.90
N ALA A 140 -9.01 30.60 0.63
CA ALA A 140 -8.42 31.72 -0.09
C ALA A 140 -8.70 33.03 0.67
N PRO A 141 -7.78 34.02 0.61
CA PRO A 141 -8.11 35.39 1.00
C PRO A 141 -9.36 35.85 0.23
N PRO A 142 -10.20 36.73 0.80
CA PRO A 142 -11.26 37.38 0.06
C PRO A 142 -10.68 38.02 -1.22
N ALA A 143 -11.32 37.77 -2.36
CA ALA A 143 -10.95 38.47 -3.59
C ALA A 143 -11.22 39.97 -3.39
N VAL A 144 -10.16 40.76 -3.28
CA VAL A 144 -10.29 42.23 -3.31
C VAL A 144 -10.81 42.59 -4.69
N GLY A 145 -12.04 43.09 -4.75
CA GLY A 145 -12.66 43.48 -6.01
C GLY A 145 -11.89 44.62 -6.65
N SER A 146 -11.44 44.43 -7.89
CA SER A 146 -10.98 45.54 -8.73
C SER A 146 -12.16 46.49 -8.97
N ARG A 147 -12.09 47.70 -8.44
CA ARG A 147 -13.04 48.78 -8.76
C ARG A 147 -12.51 49.59 -9.93
N VAL A 148 -13.37 49.96 -10.88
CA VAL A 148 -13.02 50.98 -11.88
C VAL A 148 -13.12 52.35 -11.22
N ILE A 149 -12.08 53.16 -11.37
CA ILE A 149 -12.07 54.55 -10.94
C ILE A 149 -11.92 55.41 -12.20
N TYR A 150 -12.82 56.38 -12.37
CA TYR A 150 -12.76 57.35 -13.46
C TYR A 150 -12.02 58.59 -12.95
N ILE A 151 -10.83 58.84 -13.50
CA ILE A 151 -10.05 60.04 -13.21
C ILE A 151 -10.55 61.18 -14.10
N HIS A 152 -11.09 62.23 -13.50
CA HIS A 152 -11.45 63.47 -14.19
C HIS A 152 -10.23 64.39 -14.25
N THR A 153 -9.99 65.00 -15.40
CA THR A 153 -8.84 65.91 -15.61
C THR A 153 -9.28 67.31 -16.01
N ASP A 154 -8.45 68.31 -15.68
CA ASP A 154 -8.60 69.67 -16.23
C ASP A 154 -8.19 69.75 -17.73
N LEU A 155 -8.26 70.96 -18.31
CA LEU A 155 -7.84 71.21 -19.70
C LEU A 155 -6.32 71.07 -19.94
N LEU A 156 -5.50 70.93 -18.89
CA LEU A 156 -4.05 70.77 -18.95
C LEU A 156 -3.62 69.31 -18.73
N GLY A 157 -4.56 68.42 -18.37
CA GLY A 157 -4.33 67.01 -18.06
C GLY A 157 -4.07 66.71 -16.58
N SER A 158 -4.20 67.69 -15.68
CA SER A 158 -4.06 67.48 -14.24
C SER A 158 -5.28 66.73 -13.69
N PRO A 159 -5.14 65.70 -12.83
CA PRO A 159 -6.28 65.07 -12.18
C PRO A 159 -6.95 66.03 -11.19
N VAL A 160 -8.28 66.09 -11.20
CA VAL A 160 -9.09 66.99 -10.35
C VAL A 160 -10.17 66.29 -9.52
N ALA A 161 -10.60 65.08 -9.91
CA ALA A 161 -11.55 64.27 -9.14
C ALA A 161 -11.46 62.78 -9.52
N GLU A 162 -11.88 61.90 -8.60
CA GLU A 162 -12.09 60.47 -8.84
C GLU A 162 -13.58 60.13 -8.72
N SER A 163 -14.15 59.34 -9.63
CA SER A 163 -15.54 58.88 -9.52
C SER A 163 -15.72 57.38 -9.73
N ASN A 164 -16.79 56.83 -9.16
CA ASN A 164 -17.20 55.44 -9.34
C ASN A 164 -17.86 55.19 -10.71
N GLU A 165 -18.28 53.95 -10.98
CA GLU A 165 -18.94 53.52 -12.22
C GLU A 165 -20.33 54.14 -12.45
N GLN A 166 -20.95 54.76 -11.43
CA GLN A 166 -22.17 55.56 -11.58
C GLN A 166 -21.89 57.06 -11.83
N GLY A 167 -20.62 57.48 -11.81
CA GLY A 167 -20.22 58.89 -11.95
C GLY A 167 -20.31 59.70 -10.64
N GLU A 168 -20.55 59.06 -9.50
CA GLU A 168 -20.50 59.72 -8.19
C GLU A 168 -19.05 59.94 -7.78
N ILE A 169 -18.72 61.17 -7.38
CA ILE A 169 -17.35 61.56 -7.01
C ILE A 169 -17.05 61.05 -5.59
N GLU A 170 -15.98 60.27 -5.44
CA GLU A 170 -15.46 59.88 -4.13
C GLU A 170 -14.61 61.03 -3.54
N GLN A 171 -14.72 61.25 -2.22
CA GLN A 171 -14.00 62.28 -1.44
C GLN A 171 -13.15 61.63 -0.35
#